data_AF-A0A6N8XCB3-F1
#
_entry.id   AF-A0A6N8XCB3-F1
#
_cell.length_a   1.000
_cell.length_b   1.000
_cell.length_c   1.000
_cell.angle_alpha   90.00
_cell.angle_beta   90.00
_cell.angle_gamma   90.00
#
_symmetry.space_group_name_H-M   'P 1'
#
loop_
_entity.id
_entity.type
_entity.pdbx_description
1 polymer ?
#
loop_
_entity_poly.entity_id
_entity_poly.type
_entity_poly.pdbx_seq_one_letter_code
_entity_poly.pdbx_strand_id
1 'polypeptide(L)'
;MLGTLGANGDREHAAQAVAKLSLGWPQHLKGAQTALCRELLRTDGDLSEIDYARVRSESDQNRHDYYNARLSASVLGIHRPFTATVVATVQRQQPVDPGDLIGLCEKHLSSLQGASPGLKSATGEEFANALVERGVLSPRADERYEVAIPSMAEWLAGLAPRRPA
;
A
#
# COMPACT_ATOMS: atom_id res chain seq x y z
N MET A 1 -23.13 14.45 -20.01
CA MET A 1 -23.68 15.08 -18.80
C MET A 1 -22.54 15.45 -17.86
N LEU A 2 -21.90 16.61 -18.08
CA LEU A 2 -20.82 17.16 -17.22
C LEU A 2 -21.23 18.51 -16.59
N GLY A 3 -22.50 18.89 -16.73
CA GLY A 3 -22.99 20.25 -16.49
C GLY A 3 -23.50 20.57 -15.08
N THR A 4 -23.28 19.71 -14.08
CA THR A 4 -23.86 19.92 -12.73
C THR A 4 -22.90 19.62 -11.56
N LEU A 5 -21.58 19.65 -11.79
CA LEU A 5 -20.62 19.81 -10.69
C LEU A 5 -20.48 21.33 -10.45
N GLY A 6 -21.41 21.84 -9.66
CA GLY A 6 -21.70 23.27 -9.50
C GLY A 6 -20.52 24.14 -9.07
N ALA A 7 -20.59 25.38 -9.53
CA ALA A 7 -19.64 26.48 -9.34
C ALA A 7 -19.36 26.91 -7.88
N ASN A 8 -19.83 26.17 -6.86
CA ASN A 8 -19.57 26.43 -5.44
C ASN A 8 -19.44 25.15 -4.59
N GLY A 9 -19.38 23.97 -5.22
CA GLY A 9 -19.17 22.71 -4.52
C GLY A 9 -17.69 22.47 -4.30
N ASP A 10 -17.24 22.67 -3.06
CA ASP A 10 -15.92 22.39 -2.49
C ASP A 10 -14.98 21.62 -3.44
N ARG A 11 -13.89 22.25 -3.90
CA ARG A 11 -12.95 21.68 -4.90
C ARG A 11 -12.46 20.28 -4.52
N GLU A 12 -12.42 20.00 -3.21
CA GLU A 12 -12.15 18.69 -2.65
C GLU A 12 -13.22 17.65 -3.03
N HIS A 13 -14.49 18.01 -2.97
CA HIS A 13 -15.62 17.18 -3.40
C HIS A 13 -15.58 16.88 -4.90
N ALA A 14 -15.20 17.85 -5.74
CA ALA A 14 -15.07 17.66 -7.18
C ALA A 14 -13.92 16.70 -7.52
N ALA A 15 -12.76 16.84 -6.88
CA ALA A 15 -11.64 15.91 -7.06
C ALA A 15 -11.98 14.48 -6.59
N GLN A 16 -12.69 14.36 -5.46
CA GLN A 16 -13.19 13.07 -4.98
C GLN A 16 -14.24 12.45 -5.93
N ALA A 17 -15.11 13.26 -6.53
CA ALA A 17 -16.09 12.79 -7.52
C ALA A 17 -15.40 12.25 -8.79
N VAL A 18 -14.37 12.94 -9.29
CA VAL A 18 -13.57 12.47 -10.43
C VAL A 18 -12.84 11.16 -10.10
N ALA A 19 -12.29 11.01 -8.89
CA ALA A 19 -11.68 9.76 -8.42
C ALA A 19 -12.70 8.61 -8.18
N LYS A 20 -13.99 8.93 -7.97
CA LYS A 20 -15.08 7.94 -7.91
C LYS A 20 -15.56 7.51 -9.31
N LEU A 21 -15.48 8.41 -10.29
CA LEU A 21 -15.86 8.16 -11.70
C LEU A 21 -14.79 7.42 -12.51
N SER A 22 -13.55 7.35 -12.03
CA SER A 22 -12.49 6.55 -12.65
C SER A 22 -12.72 5.05 -12.44
N LEU A 23 -13.61 4.48 -13.25
CA LEU A 23 -13.75 3.05 -13.44
C LEU A 23 -12.43 2.51 -14.03
N GLY A 24 -11.61 1.85 -13.21
CA GLY A 24 -10.46 1.07 -13.69
C GLY A 24 -9.08 1.44 -13.13
N TRP A 25 -8.95 2.50 -12.31
CA TRP A 25 -7.65 2.82 -11.71
C TRP A 25 -7.41 2.01 -10.43
N PRO A 26 -6.22 1.39 -10.26
CA PRO A 26 -5.83 0.75 -9.01
C PRO A 26 -5.97 1.72 -7.83
N GLN A 27 -6.51 1.24 -6.70
CA GLN A 27 -6.82 2.09 -5.53
C GLN A 27 -5.61 2.88 -5.01
N HIS A 28 -4.38 2.34 -5.14
CA HIS A 28 -3.14 3.00 -4.74
C HIS A 28 -2.72 4.16 -5.65
N LEU A 29 -3.34 4.31 -6.84
CA LEU A 29 -3.11 5.42 -7.77
C LEU A 29 -4.17 6.52 -7.67
N LYS A 30 -5.25 6.32 -6.91
CA LYS A 30 -6.30 7.35 -6.72
C LYS A 30 -5.77 8.60 -6.03
N GLY A 31 -4.76 8.48 -5.17
CA GLY A 31 -4.09 9.62 -4.55
C GLY A 31 -3.38 10.52 -5.58
N ALA A 32 -2.69 9.92 -6.55
CA ALA A 32 -2.04 10.63 -7.65
C ALA A 32 -3.07 11.34 -8.54
N GLN A 33 -4.16 10.64 -8.87
CA GLN A 33 -5.26 11.22 -9.64
C GLN A 33 -5.89 12.40 -8.91
N THR A 34 -6.14 12.28 -7.60
CA THR A 34 -6.76 13.33 -6.79
C THR A 34 -5.87 14.56 -6.72
N ALA A 35 -4.56 14.38 -6.49
CA ALA A 35 -3.58 15.47 -6.49
C ALA A 35 -3.54 16.19 -7.86
N LEU A 36 -3.49 15.43 -8.96
CA LEU A 36 -3.51 16.00 -10.31
C LEU A 36 -4.83 16.72 -10.62
N CYS A 37 -5.98 16.15 -10.25
CA CYS A 37 -7.29 16.78 -10.47
C CYS A 37 -7.44 18.07 -9.66
N ARG A 38 -6.95 18.11 -8.41
CA ARG A 38 -6.94 19.32 -7.59
C ARG A 38 -6.10 20.42 -8.23
N GLU A 39 -4.94 20.05 -8.78
CA GLU A 39 -4.07 21.01 -9.47
C GLU A 39 -4.72 21.57 -10.73
N LEU A 40 -5.30 20.69 -11.56
CA LEU A 40 -6.03 21.08 -12.77
C LEU A 40 -7.22 22.00 -12.46
N LEU A 41 -7.96 21.73 -11.39
CA LEU A 41 -9.06 22.60 -10.95
C LEU A 41 -8.57 23.94 -10.36
N ARG A 42 -7.33 24.01 -9.87
CA ARG A 42 -6.73 25.26 -9.40
C ARG A 42 -6.28 26.13 -10.56
N THR A 43 -5.74 25.52 -11.62
CA THR A 43 -5.21 26.22 -12.80
C THR A 43 -6.25 26.39 -13.91
N ASP A 44 -7.53 26.12 -13.63
CA ASP A 44 -8.63 26.11 -14.61
C ASP A 44 -8.31 25.29 -15.88
N GLY A 45 -7.50 24.23 -15.71
CA GLY A 45 -7.08 23.33 -16.78
C GLY A 45 -5.83 23.77 -17.55
N ASP A 46 -5.18 24.88 -17.19
CA ASP A 46 -3.89 25.25 -17.77
C ASP A 46 -2.79 24.33 -17.26
N LEU A 47 -2.25 23.52 -18.18
CA LEU A 47 -1.17 22.56 -17.89
C LEU A 47 0.18 23.24 -17.65
N SER A 48 0.38 24.46 -18.18
CA SER A 48 1.63 25.20 -18.03
C SER A 48 1.80 25.80 -16.64
N GLU A 49 0.70 26.00 -15.91
CA GLU A 49 0.67 26.55 -14.56
C GLU A 49 0.60 25.48 -13.45
N ILE A 50 0.65 24.19 -13.83
CA ILE A 50 0.65 23.07 -12.89
C ILE A 50 1.96 23.04 -12.11
N ASP A 51 1.84 23.05 -10.78
CA ASP A 51 2.96 22.74 -9.90
C ASP A 51 3.14 21.21 -9.79
N TYR A 52 3.93 20.65 -10.70
CA TYR A 52 4.23 19.22 -10.72
C TYR A 52 4.97 18.74 -9.47
N ALA A 53 5.75 19.61 -8.82
CA ALA A 53 6.45 19.25 -7.58
C ALA A 53 5.45 19.06 -6.44
N ARG A 54 4.45 19.94 -6.33
CA ARG A 54 3.36 19.81 -5.37
C ARG A 54 2.49 18.58 -5.64
N VAL A 55 2.08 18.35 -6.89
CA VAL A 55 1.30 17.16 -7.28
C VAL A 55 2.04 15.88 -6.89
N ARG A 56 3.35 15.84 -7.16
CA ARG A 56 4.19 14.71 -6.77
C ARG A 56 4.23 14.53 -5.25
N SER A 57 4.48 15.59 -4.50
CA SER A 57 4.53 15.54 -3.03
C SER A 57 3.21 15.04 -2.42
N GLU A 58 2.08 15.54 -2.91
CA GLU A 58 0.76 15.13 -2.43
C GLU A 58 0.44 13.68 -2.83
N SER A 59 0.79 13.28 -4.05
CA SER A 59 0.68 11.89 -4.51
C SER A 59 1.52 10.94 -3.64
N ASP A 60 2.75 11.32 -3.31
CA ASP A 60 3.65 10.53 -2.47
C ASP A 60 3.11 10.38 -1.05
N GLN A 61 2.59 11.47 -0.46
CA GLN A 61 1.95 11.45 0.85
C GLN A 61 0.71 10.54 0.85
N ASN A 62 -0.19 10.71 -0.12
CA ASN A 62 -1.39 9.88 -0.24
C ASN A 62 -1.05 8.38 -0.39
N ARG A 63 0.03 8.07 -1.12
CA ARG A 63 0.54 6.70 -1.27
C ARG A 63 1.09 6.16 0.04
N HIS A 64 1.84 6.96 0.80
CA HIS A 64 2.32 6.59 2.13
C HIS A 64 1.15 6.30 3.08
N ASP A 65 0.13 7.15 3.10
CA ASP A 65 -1.05 6.97 3.95
C ASP A 65 -1.82 5.70 3.57
N TYR A 66 -1.96 5.44 2.28
CA TYR A 66 -2.56 4.21 1.77
C TYR A 66 -1.81 2.94 2.22
N TYR A 67 -0.47 2.92 2.12
CA TYR A 67 0.33 1.79 2.58
C TYR A 67 0.31 1.65 4.10
N ASN A 68 0.37 2.76 4.84
CA ASN A 68 0.26 2.75 6.30
C ASN A 68 -1.08 2.18 6.77
N ALA A 69 -2.19 2.52 6.12
CA ALA A 69 -3.52 2.01 6.45
C ALA A 69 -3.65 0.49 6.23
N ARG A 70 -2.92 -0.07 5.26
CA ARG A 70 -2.84 -1.53 5.05
C ARG A 70 -2.06 -2.24 6.15
N LEU A 71 -1.06 -1.55 6.71
CA LEU A 71 -0.20 -2.09 7.76
C LEU A 71 -0.70 -1.80 9.17
N SER A 72 -1.65 -0.90 9.39
CA SER A 72 -1.98 -0.39 10.73
C SER A 72 -2.77 -1.33 11.64
N ALA A 73 -3.07 -2.57 11.21
CA ALA A 73 -3.91 -3.50 11.98
C ALA A 73 -3.15 -4.68 12.62
N SER A 74 -3.59 -4.98 13.86
CA SER A 74 -3.17 -6.03 14.79
C SER A 74 -1.74 -6.56 14.61
N VAL A 75 -1.50 -7.62 13.84
CA VAL A 75 -0.20 -8.30 13.80
C VAL A 75 0.82 -7.63 12.87
N LEU A 76 0.35 -6.99 11.78
CA LEU A 76 1.22 -6.33 10.79
C LEU A 76 1.74 -4.98 11.29
N GLY A 77 0.90 -4.27 12.06
CA GLY A 77 1.21 -2.94 12.59
C GLY A 77 2.27 -2.97 13.68
N ILE A 78 2.35 -4.07 14.42
CA ILE A 78 3.31 -4.25 15.52
C ILE A 78 4.73 -4.46 14.95
N HIS A 79 4.89 -5.00 13.72
CA HIS A 79 6.23 -5.32 13.16
C HIS A 79 6.41 -5.01 11.68
N ARG A 80 6.41 -3.71 11.32
CA ARG A 80 6.72 -3.24 9.97
C ARG A 80 8.03 -3.81 9.36
N PRO A 81 9.16 -3.93 10.09
CA PRO A 81 10.39 -4.52 9.54
C PRO A 81 10.25 -6.00 9.17
N PHE A 82 9.41 -6.74 9.90
CA PHE A 82 9.12 -8.13 9.61
C PHE A 82 8.27 -8.26 8.34
N THR A 83 7.20 -7.48 8.25
CA THR A 83 6.37 -7.38 7.04
C THR A 83 7.23 -7.04 5.82
N ALA A 84 8.16 -6.10 5.94
CA ALA A 84 9.10 -5.76 4.87
C ALA A 84 9.97 -6.95 4.44
N THR A 85 10.42 -7.77 5.39
CA THR A 85 11.26 -8.95 5.12
C THR A 85 10.48 -10.05 4.40
N VAL A 86 9.24 -10.33 4.83
CA VAL A 86 8.36 -11.32 4.16
C VAL A 86 8.06 -10.84 2.75
N VAL A 87 7.62 -9.59 2.60
CA VAL A 87 7.29 -9.01 1.29
C VAL A 87 8.50 -9.01 0.35
N ALA A 88 9.70 -8.63 0.82
CA ALA A 88 10.92 -8.68 0.01
C ALA A 88 11.35 -10.10 -0.37
N THR A 89 11.03 -11.09 0.46
CA THR A 89 11.32 -12.50 0.17
C THR A 89 10.34 -13.04 -0.86
N VAL A 90 9.04 -12.82 -0.65
CA VAL A 90 8.01 -13.15 -1.63
C VAL A 90 8.32 -12.50 -2.95
N GLN A 91 8.60 -11.18 -3.00
CA GLN A 91 8.95 -10.44 -4.22
C GLN A 91 10.11 -11.07 -5.02
N ARG A 92 11.11 -11.64 -4.35
CA ARG A 92 12.26 -12.29 -5.01
C ARG A 92 11.96 -13.69 -5.52
N GLN A 93 10.97 -14.37 -4.92
CA GLN A 93 10.66 -15.78 -5.18
C GLN A 93 9.38 -15.98 -5.98
N GLN A 94 8.62 -14.91 -6.28
CA GLN A 94 7.24 -15.00 -6.79
C GLN A 94 7.09 -15.96 -7.98
N PRO A 95 6.01 -16.77 -8.00
CA PRO A 95 4.98 -16.92 -6.96
C PRO A 95 5.40 -17.93 -5.86
N VAL A 96 4.92 -17.74 -4.62
CA VAL A 96 5.28 -18.58 -3.45
C VAL A 96 4.14 -19.50 -3.05
N ASP A 97 4.43 -20.77 -2.77
CA ASP A 97 3.43 -21.74 -2.32
C ASP A 97 2.91 -21.44 -0.89
N PRO A 98 1.64 -21.80 -0.57
CA PRO A 98 1.07 -21.54 0.75
C PRO A 98 1.91 -22.07 1.92
N GLY A 99 2.41 -23.30 1.81
CA GLY A 99 3.25 -23.93 2.84
C GLY A 99 4.56 -23.19 3.06
N ASP A 100 5.20 -22.73 1.98
CA ASP A 100 6.45 -21.95 2.05
C ASP A 100 6.21 -20.57 2.65
N LEU A 101 5.10 -19.92 2.33
CA LEU A 101 4.71 -18.64 2.92
C LEU A 101 4.48 -18.77 4.42
N ILE A 102 3.73 -19.79 4.87
CA ILE A 102 3.48 -20.05 6.29
C ILE A 102 4.80 -20.34 7.00
N GLY A 103 5.64 -21.24 6.47
CA GLY A 103 6.94 -21.58 7.05
C GLY A 103 7.89 -20.39 7.12
N LEU A 104 7.88 -19.50 6.12
CA LEU A 104 8.61 -18.24 6.14
C LEU A 104 8.13 -17.33 7.28
N CYS A 105 6.82 -17.17 7.41
CA CYS A 105 6.22 -16.37 8.47
C CYS A 105 6.57 -16.93 9.86
N GLU A 106 6.42 -18.25 10.08
CA GLU A 106 6.78 -18.92 11.33
C GLU A 106 8.25 -18.72 11.71
N LYS A 107 9.16 -19.00 10.76
CA LYS A 107 10.62 -18.87 10.99
C LYS A 107 10.98 -17.48 11.50
N HIS A 108 10.38 -16.44 10.91
CA HIS A 108 10.64 -15.07 11.31
C HIS A 108 9.91 -14.68 12.60
N LEU A 109 8.68 -15.14 12.82
CA LEU A 109 7.96 -14.94 14.08
C LEU A 109 8.73 -15.53 15.26
N SER A 110 9.22 -16.77 15.15
CA SER A 110 10.05 -17.42 16.17
C SER A 110 11.33 -16.62 16.48
N SER A 111 11.92 -15.97 15.48
CA SER A 111 13.10 -15.11 15.69
C SER A 111 12.78 -13.81 16.46
N LEU A 112 11.52 -13.41 16.54
CA LEU A 112 11.05 -12.15 17.13
C LEU A 112 10.34 -12.31 18.48
N GLN A 113 9.98 -13.53 18.89
CA GLN A 113 9.27 -13.81 20.15
C GLN A 113 10.03 -13.35 21.41
N GLY A 114 11.32 -13.02 21.31
CA GLY A 114 12.10 -12.35 22.36
C GLY A 114 11.97 -10.83 22.42
N ALA A 115 11.55 -10.17 21.34
CA ALA A 115 11.61 -8.72 21.16
C ALA A 115 10.27 -7.98 21.37
N SER A 116 9.13 -8.66 21.21
CA SER A 116 7.80 -8.05 21.35
C SER A 116 6.79 -9.01 21.99
N PRO A 117 6.27 -8.70 23.20
CA PRO A 117 5.31 -9.54 23.90
C PRO A 117 4.00 -9.79 23.14
N GLY A 118 3.54 -8.84 22.32
CA GLY A 118 2.29 -8.94 21.54
C GLY A 118 2.36 -9.87 20.33
N LEU A 119 3.55 -10.29 19.90
CA LEU A 119 3.75 -11.28 18.83
C LEU A 119 3.62 -12.73 19.31
N LYS A 120 3.72 -12.98 20.62
CA LYS A 120 3.90 -14.33 21.17
C LYS A 120 2.73 -15.29 20.90
N SER A 121 1.57 -14.77 20.53
CA SER A 121 0.37 -15.57 20.25
C SER A 121 0.08 -15.78 18.77
N ALA A 122 0.77 -15.08 17.85
CA ALA A 122 0.44 -15.17 16.43
C ALA A 122 1.12 -16.36 15.75
N THR A 123 0.38 -17.14 14.96
CA THR A 123 0.95 -18.19 14.10
C THR A 123 1.42 -17.63 12.75
N GLY A 124 2.26 -18.38 12.03
CA GLY A 124 2.66 -17.99 10.67
C GLY A 124 1.48 -17.96 9.70
N GLU A 125 0.50 -18.84 9.90
CA GLU A 125 -0.76 -18.85 9.16
C GLU A 125 -1.59 -17.60 9.43
N GLU A 126 -1.78 -17.21 10.70
CA GLU A 126 -2.48 -15.97 11.06
C GLU A 126 -1.79 -14.74 10.44
N PHE A 127 -0.46 -14.72 10.41
CA PHE A 127 0.30 -13.65 9.79
C PHE A 127 0.14 -13.63 8.26
N ALA A 128 0.21 -14.80 7.61
CA ALA A 128 0.00 -14.93 6.16
C ALA A 128 -1.41 -14.49 5.77
N ASN A 129 -2.43 -14.93 6.51
CA ASN A 129 -3.82 -14.52 6.30
C ASN A 129 -3.98 -13.01 6.49
N ALA A 130 -3.35 -12.41 7.51
CA ALA A 130 -3.38 -10.97 7.70
C ALA A 130 -2.76 -10.21 6.51
N LEU A 131 -1.67 -10.71 5.90
CA LEU A 131 -1.08 -10.12 4.70
C LEU A 131 -2.04 -10.16 3.50
N VAL A 132 -2.82 -11.22 3.36
CA VAL A 132 -3.81 -11.38 2.27
C VAL A 132 -5.04 -10.52 2.51
N GLU A 133 -5.62 -10.56 3.72
CA GLU A 133 -6.80 -9.75 4.10
C GLU A 133 -6.54 -8.25 3.95
N ARG A 134 -5.30 -7.81 4.20
CA ARG A 134 -4.87 -6.42 4.04
C ARG A 134 -4.38 -6.11 2.62
N GLY A 135 -4.46 -7.09 1.73
CA GLY A 135 -4.08 -7.04 0.33
C GLY A 135 -2.59 -6.74 0.12
N VAL A 136 -1.73 -7.00 1.10
CA VAL A 136 -0.28 -6.90 0.94
C VAL A 136 0.20 -8.01 -0.01
N LEU A 137 -0.36 -9.20 0.19
CA LEU A 137 -0.24 -10.34 -0.73
C LEU A 137 -1.56 -10.57 -1.46
N SER A 138 -1.49 -11.14 -2.66
CA SER A 138 -2.64 -11.58 -3.45
C SER A 138 -2.49 -13.06 -3.79
N PRO A 139 -3.54 -13.88 -3.62
CA PRO A 139 -3.56 -15.22 -4.19
C PRO A 139 -3.71 -15.12 -5.71
N ARG A 140 -3.05 -16.04 -6.42
CA ARG A 140 -3.21 -16.29 -7.85
C ARG A 140 -4.27 -17.36 -8.09
N ALA A 141 -4.63 -17.57 -9.36
CA ALA A 141 -5.56 -18.62 -9.77
C ALA A 141 -5.07 -20.04 -9.45
N ASP A 142 -3.76 -20.22 -9.25
CA ASP A 142 -3.10 -21.47 -8.88
C ASP A 142 -2.78 -21.55 -7.37
N GLU A 143 -3.47 -20.75 -6.55
CA GLU A 143 -3.36 -20.72 -5.08
C GLU A 143 -2.00 -20.25 -4.53
N ARG A 144 -1.04 -19.89 -5.40
CA ARG A 144 0.23 -19.31 -4.98
C ARG A 144 0.10 -17.81 -4.70
N TYR A 145 1.00 -17.29 -3.88
CA TYR A 145 0.96 -15.90 -3.44
C TYR A 145 2.01 -15.03 -4.14
N GLU A 146 1.60 -13.80 -4.44
CA GLU A 146 2.47 -12.72 -4.93
C GLU A 146 2.21 -11.43 -4.16
N VAL A 147 3.10 -10.44 -4.33
CA VAL A 147 2.88 -9.10 -3.77
C VAL A 147 1.83 -8.40 -4.60
N ALA A 148 0.73 -7.99 -3.97
CA ALA A 148 -0.41 -7.38 -4.67
C ALA A 148 -0.08 -6.01 -5.28
N ILE A 149 0.90 -5.29 -4.70
CA ILE A 149 1.33 -3.96 -5.16
C ILE A 149 2.86 -3.90 -5.15
N PRO A 150 3.54 -4.05 -6.31
CA PRO A 150 5.00 -4.03 -6.38
C PRO A 150 5.66 -2.78 -5.76
N SER A 151 5.06 -1.60 -5.99
CA SER A 151 5.54 -0.34 -5.42
C SER A 151 5.44 -0.26 -3.89
N MET A 152 4.58 -1.07 -3.25
CA MET A 152 4.54 -1.20 -1.80
C MET A 152 5.74 -1.99 -1.28
N ALA A 153 6.22 -3.00 -2.02
CA ALA A 153 7.41 -3.75 -1.64
C ALA A 153 8.67 -2.89 -1.68
N GLU A 154 8.82 -2.05 -2.71
CA GLU A 154 9.91 -1.07 -2.80
C GLU A 154 9.86 -0.07 -1.65
N TRP A 155 8.65 0.44 -1.34
CA TRP A 155 8.46 1.33 -0.20
C TRP A 155 8.82 0.66 1.13
N LEU A 156 8.41 -0.60 1.33
CA LEU A 156 8.77 -1.38 2.52
C LEU A 156 10.28 -1.66 2.61
N ALA A 157 10.96 -1.90 1.50
CA ALA A 157 12.41 -2.06 1.46
C ALA A 157 13.15 -0.78 1.90
N GLY A 158 12.59 0.40 1.60
CA GLY A 158 13.08 1.68 2.10
C GLY A 158 12.93 1.88 3.62
N LEU A 159 11.99 1.15 4.25
CA LEU A 159 11.73 1.22 5.70
C LEU A 159 12.50 0.17 6.52
N ALA A 160 13.04 -0.86 5.87
CA ALA A 160 13.80 -1.89 6.56
C ALA A 160 15.08 -1.28 7.15
N PRO A 161 15.44 -1.60 8.42
CA PRO A 161 16.72 -1.17 8.97
C PRO A 161 17.83 -1.75 8.10
N ARG A 162 18.62 -0.87 7.47
CA ARG A 162 19.83 -1.29 6.77
C ARG A 162 20.72 -1.94 7.82
N ARG A 163 20.98 -3.25 7.70
CA ARG A 163 21.99 -3.89 8.54
C ARG A 163 23.30 -3.12 8.31
N PRO A 164 24.01 -2.68 9.38
CA PRO A 164 25.38 -2.23 9.21
C PRO A 164 26.16 -3.37 8.56
N ALA A 165 26.93 -3.02 7.54
CA ALA A 165 27.82 -3.93 6.81
C ALA A 165 28.92 -4.48 7.73
#